data_AF-A0A925J9B5-F1
#
_entry.id   AF-A0A925J9B5-F1
#
_cell.length_a   1.000
_cell.length_b   1.000
_cell.length_c   1.000
_cell.angle_alpha   90.00
_cell.angle_beta   90.00
_cell.angle_gamma   90.00
#
_symmetry.space_group_name_H-M   'P 1'
#
loop_
_entity.id
_entity.type
_entity.pdbx_description
1 polymer ?
#
loop_
_entity_poly.entity_id
_entity_poly.type
_entity_poly.pdbx_seq_one_letter_code
_entity_poly.pdbx_strand_id
1 'polypeptide(L)'
;MAYIVQNMTLIPQNLTMSCWYASLQMLIRWKEDQKKQSLAHLISPEHDTQCVKLRDSNGGIGNSVIVNMAKRIGLKTVPPVCMTADTLEGWLESYGPLWVNGTSHIVVIAGIMWMPGLGHQVLVYDPSPVGLGSIEWRSLSGWYEGGKVDSRDTGAGVETIFLYVPDDI
;
A
#
# COMPACT_ATOMS: atom_id res chain seq x y z
N MET A 1 -12.36 -6.65 -17.45
CA MET A 1 -12.35 -5.17 -17.43
C MET A 1 -11.29 -4.75 -16.42
N ALA A 2 -10.71 -3.55 -16.54
CA ALA A 2 -9.72 -3.06 -15.58
C ALA A 2 -10.38 -2.00 -14.69
N TYR A 3 -10.22 -2.13 -13.38
CA TYR A 3 -10.51 -1.06 -12.44
C TYR A 3 -9.19 -0.36 -12.08
N ILE A 4 -9.18 0.97 -12.13
CA ILE A 4 -8.02 1.81 -11.78
C ILE A 4 -8.51 2.99 -10.95
N VAL A 5 -7.90 3.16 -9.78
CA VAL A 5 -8.07 4.32 -8.91
C VAL A 5 -7.52 5.56 -9.64
N GLN A 6 -8.39 6.56 -9.82
CA GLN A 6 -8.05 7.77 -10.56
C GLN A 6 -7.15 8.72 -9.76
N ASN A 7 -6.33 9.50 -10.47
CA ASN A 7 -5.44 10.54 -9.91
C ASN A 7 -4.42 10.04 -8.88
N MET A 8 -4.06 8.76 -8.93
CA MET A 8 -3.00 8.21 -8.10
C MET A 8 -1.62 8.66 -8.61
N THR A 9 -0.78 9.15 -7.70
CA THR A 9 0.57 9.67 -8.03
C THR A 9 1.65 8.86 -7.31
N LEU A 10 2.69 8.49 -8.04
CA LEU A 10 3.86 7.81 -7.48
C LEU A 10 4.72 8.81 -6.68
N ILE A 11 5.05 8.45 -5.45
CA ILE A 11 6.07 9.13 -4.64
C ILE A 11 7.22 8.13 -4.42
N PRO A 12 8.41 8.37 -4.99
CA PRO A 12 9.57 7.52 -4.76
C PRO A 12 10.06 7.58 -3.31
N GLN A 13 10.62 6.48 -2.83
CA GLN A 13 11.30 6.48 -1.54
C GLN A 13 12.65 7.22 -1.64
N ASN A 14 13.01 7.95 -0.59
CA ASN A 14 14.28 8.69 -0.54
C ASN A 14 15.40 7.91 0.16
N LEU A 15 15.06 6.90 0.97
CA LEU A 15 16.00 6.03 1.67
C LEU A 15 15.71 4.56 1.35
N THR A 16 16.71 3.70 1.44
CA THR A 16 16.64 2.26 1.07
C THR A 16 15.50 1.49 1.75
N MET A 17 15.18 1.81 2.99
CA MET A 17 14.16 1.11 3.78
C MET A 17 12.97 2.01 4.15
N SER A 18 12.66 2.98 3.28
CA SER A 18 11.56 3.95 3.47
C SER A 18 10.38 3.74 2.53
N CYS A 19 10.27 2.58 1.88
CA CYS A 19 9.14 2.21 1.03
C CYS A 19 7.78 2.40 1.73
N TRP A 20 7.71 1.99 2.99
CA TRP A 20 6.52 2.14 3.84
C TRP A 20 6.08 3.60 4.02
N TYR A 21 7.05 4.51 4.17
CA TYR A 21 6.83 5.92 4.41
C TYR A 21 6.35 6.61 3.14
N ALA A 22 7.01 6.34 2.01
CA ALA A 22 6.62 6.85 0.71
C ALA A 22 5.21 6.34 0.31
N SER A 23 4.92 5.05 0.52
CA SER A 23 3.59 4.48 0.30
C SER A 23 2.52 5.12 1.18
N LEU A 24 2.86 5.48 2.43
CA LEU A 24 1.93 6.18 3.33
C LEU A 24 1.63 7.60 2.82
N GLN A 25 2.66 8.33 2.36
CA GLN A 25 2.49 9.64 1.74
C GLN A 25 1.60 9.57 0.50
N MET A 26 1.79 8.55 -0.34
CA MET A 26 0.99 8.32 -1.53
C MET A 26 -0.51 8.21 -1.21
N LEU A 27 -0.88 7.41 -0.20
CA LEU A 27 -2.28 7.23 0.21
C LEU A 27 -2.92 8.51 0.73
N ILE A 28 -2.24 9.17 1.67
CA ILE A 28 -2.79 10.38 2.32
C ILE A 28 -2.93 11.48 1.29
N ARG A 29 -1.88 11.69 0.48
CA ARG A 29 -1.89 12.71 -0.56
C ARG A 29 -3.02 12.48 -1.56
N TRP A 30 -3.20 11.24 -2.01
CA TRP A 30 -4.31 10.90 -2.90
C TRP A 30 -5.66 11.28 -2.28
N LYS A 31 -5.91 10.92 -1.02
CA LYS A 31 -7.21 11.23 -0.39
C LYS A 31 -7.41 12.73 -0.21
N GLU A 32 -6.38 13.46 0.22
CA GLU A 32 -6.44 14.92 0.36
C GLU A 32 -6.69 15.61 -1.00
N ASP A 33 -6.04 15.16 -2.07
CA ASP A 33 -6.22 15.70 -3.42
C ASP A 33 -7.64 15.41 -3.95
N GLN A 34 -8.21 14.24 -3.66
CA GLN A 34 -9.60 13.91 -4.01
C GLN A 34 -10.61 14.81 -3.29
N LYS A 35 -10.38 15.08 -1.99
CA LYS A 35 -11.28 15.92 -1.18
C LYS A 35 -10.99 17.41 -1.33
N LYS A 36 -9.86 17.78 -1.95
CA LYS A 36 -9.34 19.15 -2.06
C LYS A 36 -9.21 19.85 -0.70
N GLN A 37 -8.91 19.08 0.35
CA GLN A 37 -8.76 19.55 1.72
C GLN A 37 -7.87 18.59 2.51
N SER A 38 -7.24 19.09 3.58
CA SER A 38 -6.64 18.23 4.59
C SER A 38 -7.73 17.57 5.44
N LEU A 39 -7.43 16.38 5.94
CA LEU A 39 -8.37 15.60 6.74
C LEU A 39 -7.94 15.60 8.20
N ALA A 40 -8.75 16.16 9.09
CA ALA A 40 -8.37 16.41 10.49
C ALA A 40 -8.05 15.14 11.29
N HIS A 41 -8.62 13.99 10.91
CA HIS A 41 -8.31 12.70 11.54
C HIS A 41 -7.03 12.06 11.00
N LEU A 42 -6.42 12.62 9.95
CA LEU A 42 -5.18 12.13 9.37
C LEU A 42 -3.99 12.98 9.82
N ILE A 43 -2.91 12.30 10.19
CA ILE A 43 -1.63 12.94 10.46
C ILE A 43 -0.69 12.54 9.34
N SER A 44 -0.31 13.48 8.48
CA SER A 44 0.71 13.19 7.45
C SER A 44 2.00 12.68 8.11
N PRO A 45 2.69 11.68 7.54
CA PRO A 45 3.82 11.03 8.21
C PRO A 45 5.04 11.94 8.42
N GLU A 46 5.12 13.08 7.72
CA GLU A 46 6.06 14.17 7.98
C GLU A 46 5.79 14.93 9.28
N HIS A 47 4.55 14.94 9.76
CA HIS A 47 4.13 15.58 11.00
C HIS A 47 4.07 14.61 12.18
N ASP A 48 4.18 13.29 11.95
CA ASP A 48 4.30 12.29 13.00
C ASP A 48 5.76 12.04 13.38
N THR A 49 6.17 12.51 14.56
CA THR A 49 7.56 12.41 15.04
C THR A 49 8.09 10.97 15.10
N GLN A 50 7.23 9.99 15.36
CA GLN A 50 7.61 8.57 15.35
C GLN A 50 7.86 8.06 13.92
N CYS A 51 7.02 8.42 12.95
CA CYS A 51 7.26 8.08 11.55
C CYS A 51 8.58 8.70 11.05
N VAL A 52 8.83 9.97 11.35
CA VAL A 52 10.10 10.64 11.00
C VAL A 52 11.29 9.90 11.59
N LYS A 53 11.25 9.58 12.90
CA LYS A 53 12.34 8.84 13.57
C LYS A 53 12.56 7.45 12.99
N LEU A 54 11.49 6.72 12.67
CA LEU A 54 11.57 5.38 12.07
C LEU A 54 12.09 5.44 10.63
N ARG A 55 11.71 6.48 9.87
CA ARG A 55 12.23 6.70 8.52
C ARG A 55 13.72 6.97 8.57
N ASP A 56 14.15 7.87 9.45
CA ASP A 56 15.54 8.33 9.54
C ASP A 56 16.49 7.25 10.09
N SER A 57 15.97 6.24 10.81
CA SER A 57 16.76 5.06 11.18
C SER A 57 17.02 4.10 10.01
N ASN A 58 16.26 4.25 8.91
CA ASN A 58 16.39 3.45 7.69
C ASN A 58 16.37 1.92 7.95
N GLY A 59 15.58 1.48 8.94
CA GLY A 59 15.53 0.07 9.38
C GLY A 59 14.31 -0.74 8.91
N GLY A 60 13.39 -0.14 8.14
CA GLY A 60 12.10 -0.75 7.79
C GLY A 60 11.16 -0.84 9.00
N ILE A 61 9.98 -1.45 8.82
CA ILE A 61 8.98 -1.64 9.88
C ILE A 61 8.36 -3.04 9.79
N GLY A 62 8.04 -3.62 10.94
CA GLY A 62 7.32 -4.90 11.04
C GLY A 62 5.83 -4.71 11.37
N ASN A 63 5.04 -5.78 11.28
CA ASN A 63 3.58 -5.77 11.43
C ASN A 63 3.06 -5.08 12.70
N SER A 64 3.68 -5.32 13.86
CA SER A 64 3.26 -4.66 15.12
C SER A 64 3.45 -3.13 15.07
N VAL A 65 4.51 -2.67 14.41
CA VAL A 65 4.76 -1.24 14.17
C VAL A 65 3.76 -0.69 13.16
N ILE A 66 3.46 -1.44 12.10
CA ILE A 66 2.47 -1.07 11.06
C ILE A 66 1.09 -0.82 11.68
N VAL A 67 0.60 -1.75 12.52
CA VAL A 67 -0.72 -1.61 13.15
C VAL A 67 -0.78 -0.41 14.09
N ASN A 68 0.26 -0.19 14.89
CA ASN A 68 0.32 0.95 15.80
C ASN A 68 0.45 2.28 15.05
N MET A 69 1.22 2.30 13.97
CA MET A 69 1.34 3.44 13.07
C MET A 69 0.00 3.76 12.40
N ALA A 70 -0.68 2.76 11.85
CA ALA A 70 -1.98 2.95 11.19
C ALA A 70 -2.99 3.63 12.13
N LYS A 71 -3.11 3.16 13.37
CA LYS A 71 -3.99 3.75 14.39
C LYS A 71 -3.62 5.20 14.71
N ARG A 72 -2.32 5.49 14.86
CA ARG A 72 -1.83 6.83 15.19
C ARG A 72 -2.05 7.83 14.06
N ILE A 73 -1.85 7.38 12.82
CA ILE A 73 -1.96 8.20 11.60
C ILE A 73 -3.44 8.38 11.17
N GLY A 74 -4.34 7.52 11.62
CA GLY A 74 -5.77 7.57 11.27
C GLY A 74 -6.16 6.65 10.10
N LEU A 75 -5.28 5.71 9.72
CA LEU A 75 -5.60 4.66 8.75
C LEU A 75 -6.40 3.52 9.39
N LYS A 76 -7.13 2.77 8.56
CA LYS A 76 -7.82 1.55 8.97
C LYS A 76 -7.24 0.33 8.28
N THR A 77 -7.15 -0.77 9.03
CA THR A 77 -6.84 -2.09 8.50
C THR A 77 -8.07 -2.66 7.81
N VAL A 78 -7.90 -3.24 6.64
CA VAL A 78 -8.94 -4.07 6.03
C VAL A 78 -9.06 -5.37 6.85
N PRO A 79 -10.28 -5.83 7.18
CA PRO A 79 -10.47 -7.07 7.93
C PRO A 79 -9.83 -8.28 7.21
N PRO A 80 -9.31 -9.26 7.96
CA PRO A 80 -8.79 -10.50 7.38
C PRO A 80 -9.96 -11.32 6.83
N VAL A 81 -10.23 -11.16 5.54
CA VAL A 81 -11.11 -12.03 4.74
C VAL A 81 -10.27 -12.69 3.66
N CYS A 82 -10.75 -13.80 3.10
CA CYS A 82 -10.11 -14.43 1.95
C CYS A 82 -10.02 -13.40 0.82
N MET A 83 -8.81 -12.99 0.48
CA MET A 83 -8.58 -12.08 -0.62
C MET A 83 -8.86 -12.81 -1.93
N THR A 84 -9.88 -12.33 -2.65
CA THR A 84 -10.18 -12.71 -4.03
C THR A 84 -10.03 -11.48 -4.91
N ALA A 85 -9.92 -11.68 -6.23
CA ALA A 85 -9.92 -10.58 -7.18
C ALA A 85 -11.14 -9.65 -7.01
N ASP A 86 -12.34 -10.22 -6.90
CA ASP A 86 -13.57 -9.45 -6.71
C ASP A 86 -13.58 -8.66 -5.39
N THR A 87 -13.02 -9.25 -4.32
CA THR A 87 -12.90 -8.58 -3.02
C THR A 87 -11.93 -7.40 -3.10
N LEU A 88 -10.81 -7.57 -3.79
CA LEU A 88 -9.82 -6.51 -4.01
C LEU A 88 -10.39 -5.39 -4.88
N GLU A 89 -11.12 -5.73 -5.95
CA GLU A 89 -11.84 -4.74 -6.78
C GLU A 89 -12.81 -3.92 -5.93
N GLY A 90 -13.65 -4.59 -5.13
CA GLY A 90 -14.60 -3.92 -4.24
C GLY A 90 -13.93 -3.02 -3.19
N TRP A 91 -12.74 -3.37 -2.68
CA TRP A 91 -11.96 -2.50 -1.80
C TRP A 91 -11.40 -1.28 -2.53
N LEU A 92 -10.90 -1.46 -3.75
CA LEU A 92 -10.38 -0.36 -4.56
C LEU A 92 -11.50 0.61 -4.98
N GLU A 93 -12.71 0.11 -5.19
CA GLU A 93 -13.92 0.91 -5.41
C GLU A 93 -14.37 1.65 -4.13
N SER A 94 -14.39 0.96 -3.00
CA SER A 94 -14.96 1.50 -1.76
C SER A 94 -14.02 2.44 -1.02
N TYR A 95 -12.73 2.13 -1.02
CA TYR A 95 -11.73 2.81 -0.19
C TYR A 95 -10.74 3.65 -1.00
N GLY A 96 -10.56 3.30 -2.28
CA GLY A 96 -9.49 3.84 -3.12
C GLY A 96 -8.22 2.99 -3.02
N PRO A 97 -7.03 3.60 -3.16
CA PRO A 97 -5.78 2.86 -3.22
C PRO A 97 -5.46 2.24 -1.86
N LEU A 98 -4.84 1.06 -1.90
CA LEU A 98 -4.53 0.27 -0.71
C LEU A 98 -3.02 0.28 -0.48
N TRP A 99 -2.60 0.60 0.74
CA TRP A 99 -1.24 0.40 1.19
C TRP A 99 -1.10 -1.04 1.64
N VAL A 100 -0.09 -1.75 1.14
CA VAL A 100 0.02 -3.20 1.35
C VAL A 100 1.46 -3.55 1.71
N ASN A 101 1.63 -4.33 2.79
CA ASN A 101 2.92 -4.94 3.10
C ASN A 101 3.04 -6.34 2.48
N GLY A 102 4.20 -6.59 1.87
CA GLY A 102 4.78 -7.91 1.76
C GLY A 102 5.68 -8.22 2.96
N THR A 103 6.51 -9.24 2.82
CA THR A 103 7.49 -9.64 3.85
C THR A 103 8.65 -8.66 3.94
N SER A 104 9.09 -8.09 2.83
CA SER A 104 10.26 -7.20 2.78
C SER A 104 9.98 -5.83 2.17
N HIS A 105 8.84 -5.67 1.52
CA HIS A 105 8.56 -4.47 0.74
C HIS A 105 7.11 -4.02 0.86
N ILE A 106 6.89 -2.71 0.82
CA ILE A 106 5.58 -2.10 0.99
C ILE A 106 5.30 -1.18 -0.19
N VAL A 107 4.11 -1.33 -0.75
CA VAL A 107 3.68 -0.64 -1.98
C VAL A 107 2.27 -0.09 -1.82
N VAL A 108 1.79 0.56 -2.89
CA VAL A 108 0.37 0.89 -3.04
C VAL A 108 -0.23 0.15 -4.22
N ILE A 109 -1.35 -0.53 -4.00
CA ILE A 109 -2.18 -1.11 -5.06
C ILE A 109 -3.28 -0.10 -5.41
N ALA A 110 -3.41 0.20 -6.70
CA ALA A 110 -4.33 1.20 -7.21
C ALA A 110 -5.13 0.70 -8.43
N GLY A 111 -5.14 -0.59 -8.69
CA GLY A 111 -5.94 -1.15 -9.77
C GLY A 111 -5.89 -2.67 -9.82
N ILE A 112 -6.85 -3.25 -10.53
CA ILE A 112 -6.97 -4.67 -10.78
C ILE A 112 -7.49 -4.90 -12.20
N MET A 113 -6.99 -5.93 -12.86
CA MET A 113 -7.52 -6.37 -14.14
C MET A 113 -7.35 -7.87 -14.33
N TRP A 114 -8.13 -8.44 -15.25
CA TRP A 114 -7.90 -9.79 -15.74
C TRP A 114 -7.26 -9.75 -17.13
N MET A 115 -6.16 -10.47 -17.30
CA MET A 115 -5.47 -10.64 -18.58
C MET A 115 -5.61 -12.10 -19.07
N PRO A 116 -6.13 -12.34 -20.29
CA PRO A 116 -6.12 -13.68 -20.88
C PRO A 116 -4.72 -14.27 -20.89
N GLY A 117 -4.58 -15.51 -20.37
CA GLY A 117 -3.30 -16.21 -20.30
C GLY A 117 -2.38 -15.82 -19.14
N LEU A 118 -2.63 -14.69 -18.46
CA LEU A 118 -1.84 -14.24 -17.29
C LEU A 118 -2.66 -14.19 -15.99
N GLY A 119 -3.99 -14.29 -16.07
CA GLY A 119 -4.87 -14.26 -14.90
C GLY A 119 -5.08 -12.85 -14.33
N HIS A 120 -5.35 -12.76 -13.03
CA HIS A 120 -5.57 -11.49 -12.34
C HIS A 120 -4.25 -10.75 -12.08
N GLN A 121 -4.29 -9.44 -12.29
CA GLN A 121 -3.14 -8.56 -12.23
C GLN A 121 -3.52 -7.33 -11.42
N VAL A 122 -2.58 -6.78 -10.67
CA VAL A 122 -2.75 -5.58 -9.85
C VAL A 122 -1.85 -4.47 -10.34
N LEU A 123 -2.35 -3.23 -10.33
CA LEU A 123 -1.56 -2.05 -10.66
C LEU A 123 -0.87 -1.56 -9.40
N VAL A 124 0.46 -1.48 -9.47
CA VAL A 124 1.33 -1.30 -8.32
C VAL A 124 2.10 -0.01 -8.48
N TYR A 125 1.99 0.84 -7.47
CA TYR A 125 2.81 2.03 -7.30
C TYR A 125 3.90 1.66 -6.30
N ASP A 126 5.05 1.31 -6.84
CA ASP A 126 6.21 0.87 -6.08
C ASP A 126 7.13 2.07 -5.82
N PRO A 127 7.38 2.46 -4.57
CA PRO A 127 8.27 3.58 -4.28
C PRO A 127 9.75 3.28 -4.55
N SER A 128 10.14 2.02 -4.79
CA SER A 128 11.48 1.57 -5.16
C SER A 128 11.65 1.52 -6.68
N PRO A 129 12.84 1.82 -7.26
CA PRO A 129 14.11 2.15 -6.59
C PRO A 129 14.14 3.55 -5.95
N VAL A 130 15.11 3.76 -5.05
CA VAL A 130 15.31 5.06 -4.37
C VAL A 130 15.42 6.19 -5.40
N GLY A 131 14.61 7.24 -5.20
CA GLY A 131 14.58 8.43 -6.06
C GLY A 131 13.92 8.23 -7.43
N LEU A 132 13.42 7.04 -7.75
CA LEU A 132 12.79 6.73 -9.03
C LEU A 132 11.37 6.16 -8.87
N GLY A 133 11.21 5.11 -8.07
CA GLY A 133 9.99 4.32 -8.02
C GLY A 133 9.66 3.63 -9.36
N SER A 134 8.57 2.87 -9.40
CA SER A 134 8.00 2.31 -10.61
C SER A 134 6.48 2.17 -10.52
N ILE A 135 5.82 2.15 -11.69
CA ILE A 135 4.40 1.83 -11.82
C ILE A 135 4.29 0.66 -12.80
N GLU A 136 3.73 -0.45 -12.36
CA GLU A 136 3.60 -1.64 -13.22
C GLU A 136 2.43 -2.54 -12.82
N TRP A 137 2.04 -3.39 -13.76
CA TRP A 137 1.08 -4.46 -13.51
C TRP A 137 1.81 -5.72 -13.05
N ARG A 138 1.43 -6.26 -11.89
CA ARG A 138 2.00 -7.49 -11.31
C ARG A 138 0.94 -8.57 -11.17
N SER A 139 1.36 -9.83 -11.24
CA SER A 139 0.45 -10.97 -11.01
C SER A 139 -0.08 -10.96 -9.58
N LEU A 140 -1.41 -10.98 -9.41
CA LEU A 140 -2.05 -11.09 -8.10
C LEU A 140 -1.65 -12.41 -7.43
N SER A 141 -1.70 -13.51 -8.18
CA SER A 141 -1.39 -14.84 -7.65
C SER A 141 0.10 -15.05 -7.37
N GLY A 142 0.96 -14.48 -8.22
CA GLY A 142 2.41 -14.53 -8.04
C GLY A 142 2.89 -13.76 -6.81
N TRP A 143 2.20 -12.67 -6.45
CA TRP A 143 2.58 -11.85 -5.30
C TRP A 143 1.87 -12.25 -4.01
N TYR A 144 0.61 -12.67 -4.08
CA TYR A 144 -0.21 -12.87 -2.88
C TYR A 144 -0.88 -14.25 -2.71
N GLU A 145 -1.07 -15.04 -3.77
CA GLU A 145 -1.78 -16.34 -3.68
C GLU A 145 -0.86 -17.57 -3.74
N GLY A 146 0.46 -17.41 -3.94
CA GLY A 146 1.31 -18.57 -4.19
C GLY A 146 2.80 -18.41 -3.84
N GLY A 147 3.18 -18.91 -2.66
CA GLY A 147 4.35 -19.73 -2.28
C GLY A 147 5.74 -19.65 -2.94
N LYS A 148 5.97 -19.10 -4.13
CA LYS A 148 7.31 -18.93 -4.74
C LYS A 148 7.24 -17.84 -5.81
N VAL A 149 8.32 -17.05 -5.92
CA VAL A 149 8.65 -16.08 -7.00
C VAL A 149 8.49 -14.60 -6.61
N ASP A 150 9.11 -14.20 -5.51
CA ASP A 150 10.44 -13.57 -5.49
C ASP A 150 11.09 -14.06 -4.19
N SER A 151 12.41 -14.14 -4.08
CA SER A 151 13.06 -14.82 -2.94
C SER A 151 12.84 -14.16 -1.56
N ARG A 152 11.97 -13.16 -1.49
CA ARG A 152 11.78 -12.31 -0.32
C ARG A 152 10.44 -12.52 0.40
N ASP A 153 9.36 -12.95 -0.26
CA ASP A 153 8.02 -12.66 0.29
C ASP A 153 6.99 -13.82 0.36
N THR A 154 7.37 -15.10 0.27
CA THR A 154 6.40 -16.22 0.09
C THR A 154 6.32 -17.27 1.22
N GLY A 155 6.45 -16.84 2.49
CA GLY A 155 6.24 -17.73 3.64
C GLY A 155 4.75 -17.93 3.98
N ALA A 156 4.35 -19.14 4.37
CA ALA A 156 2.99 -19.48 4.85
C ALA A 156 2.58 -18.81 6.19
N GLY A 157 3.33 -17.79 6.63
CA GLY A 157 3.13 -17.03 7.88
C GLY A 157 3.17 -15.52 7.67
N VAL A 158 2.99 -15.03 6.44
CA VAL A 158 2.96 -13.59 6.15
C VAL A 158 1.54 -13.08 6.37
N GLU A 159 1.31 -12.42 7.50
CA GLU A 159 0.12 -11.59 7.69
C GLU A 159 0.26 -10.34 6.82
N THR A 160 -0.26 -10.42 5.60
CA THR A 160 -0.46 -9.24 4.76
C THR A 160 -1.55 -8.35 5.38
N ILE A 161 -1.19 -7.11 5.59
CA ILE A 161 -2.00 -6.01 6.10
C ILE A 161 -2.27 -5.07 4.94
N PHE A 162 -3.56 -4.90 4.65
CA PHE A 162 -4.04 -3.83 3.78
C PHE A 162 -4.49 -2.67 4.64
N LEU A 163 -4.01 -1.47 4.33
CA LEU A 163 -4.44 -0.23 4.96
C LEU A 163 -5.10 0.67 3.94
N TYR A 164 -6.09 1.43 4.40
CA TYR A 164 -6.75 2.46 3.61
C TYR A 164 -7.03 3.71 4.44
N VAL A 165 -7.27 4.81 3.74
CA VAL A 165 -7.68 6.09 4.33
C VAL A 165 -9.22 6.14 4.40
N PRO A 166 -9.84 6.20 5.60
CA PRO A 166 -11.29 6.30 5.73
C PRO A 166 -11.82 7.69 5.33
N ASP A 167 -13.04 7.75 4.80
CA ASP A 167 -13.75 8.98 4.38
C ASP A 167 -14.39 9.77 5.55
N ASP A 168 -13.62 10.00 6.63
CA ASP A 168 -14.06 10.58 7.90
C ASP A 168 -14.80 9.58 8.84
N ILE A 169 -14.82 9.90 10.15
CA ILE A 169 -15.46 9.13 11.24
C ILE A 169 -16.77 9.83 11.65
#